data_AF-A0A016UYY8-F1
#
_entry.id   AF-A0A016UYY8-F1
#
_cell.length_a   1.000
_cell.length_b   1.000
_cell.length_c   1.000
_cell.angle_alpha   90.00
_cell.angle_beta   90.00
_cell.angle_gamma   90.00
#
_symmetry.space_group_name_H-M   'P 1'
#
loop_
_entity.id
_entity.type
_entity.pdbx_description
1 polymer ?
#
loop_
_entity_poly.entity_id
_entity_poly.type
_entity_poly.pdbx_seq_one_letter_code
_entity_poly.pdbx_strand_id
1 'polypeptide(L)'
;MSDVWTSVNETNKVRLFNSLSLGVAGIICISTAFVPAENQVVCALLITLLQGTIGFNAGGFNRAAVIVARQHAHLLLTCFGLIVTFVTLIQPFIVQIVVPDHTWNQWFYLLIGHGLVLFTANLIFCFTIKAKPAAFTLKSSTPIKS
;
A
#
# COMPACT_ATOMS: atom_id res chain seq x y z
N MET A 1 9.22 3.73 19.89
CA MET A 1 7.89 3.20 20.27
C MET A 1 7.89 1.70 20.14
N SER A 2 8.11 1.06 21.30
CA SER A 2 7.92 -0.34 21.69
C SER A 2 8.53 -1.47 20.85
N ASP A 3 9.77 -1.79 21.23
CA ASP A 3 10.33 -3.13 21.40
C ASP A 3 9.44 -4.06 22.25
N VAL A 4 8.27 -4.45 21.75
CA VAL A 4 7.38 -5.43 22.42
C VAL A 4 7.25 -6.73 21.60
N TRP A 5 7.81 -6.77 20.39
CA TRP A 5 7.75 -7.94 19.51
C TRP A 5 9.15 -8.36 19.04
N THR A 6 9.99 -8.79 19.97
CA THR A 6 11.36 -9.28 19.72
C THR A 6 11.40 -10.71 19.17
N SER A 7 10.28 -11.46 19.19
CA SER A 7 10.26 -12.90 18.84
C SER A 7 9.70 -13.22 17.45
N VAL A 8 9.10 -12.25 16.75
CA VAL A 8 8.58 -12.47 15.39
C VAL A 8 9.57 -11.94 14.37
N ASN A 9 9.99 -12.81 13.44
CA ASN A 9 10.84 -12.46 12.31
C ASN A 9 10.37 -11.12 11.70
N GLU A 10 11.24 -10.11 11.64
CA GLU A 10 10.87 -8.74 11.20
C GLU A 10 10.14 -8.77 9.84
N THR A 11 10.45 -9.75 8.98
CA THR A 11 9.76 -10.00 7.72
C THR A 11 8.28 -10.36 7.89
N ASN A 12 7.92 -11.19 8.87
CA ASN A 12 6.52 -11.52 9.14
C ASN A 12 5.74 -10.32 9.70
N LYS A 13 6.39 -9.46 10.48
CA LYS A 13 5.77 -8.24 11.01
C LYS A 13 5.37 -7.29 9.88
N VAL A 14 6.28 -6.96 8.96
CA VAL A 14 5.92 -6.12 7.80
C VAL A 14 4.93 -6.78 6.86
N ARG A 15 4.93 -8.12 6.72
CA ARG A 15 3.90 -8.84 5.94
C ARG A 15 2.50 -8.72 6.56
N LEU A 16 2.39 -8.85 7.88
CA LEU A 16 1.12 -8.71 8.60
C LEU A 16 0.59 -7.27 8.49
N PHE A 17 1.44 -6.27 8.71
CA PHE A 17 1.04 -4.86 8.56
C PHE A 17 0.63 -4.53 7.12
N ASN A 18 1.33 -5.07 6.11
CA ASN A 18 0.98 -4.85 4.71
C ASN A 18 -0.32 -5.57 4.32
N SER A 19 -0.54 -6.79 4.83
CA SER A 19 -1.78 -7.54 4.60
C SER A 19 -2.97 -6.88 5.28
N LEU A 20 -2.78 -6.33 6.47
CA LEU A 20 -3.81 -5.54 7.14
C LEU A 20 -4.11 -4.24 6.37
N SER A 21 -3.10 -3.63 5.75
CA SER A 21 -3.29 -2.40 4.97
C SER A 21 -3.95 -2.68 3.62
N LEU A 22 -3.27 -3.40 2.71
CA LEU A 22 -3.75 -3.62 1.33
C LEU A 22 -4.79 -4.73 1.25
N GLY A 23 -4.68 -5.78 2.06
CA GLY A 23 -5.63 -6.89 2.03
C GLY A 23 -7.00 -6.46 2.53
N VAL A 24 -7.07 -5.78 3.67
CA VAL A 24 -8.34 -5.24 4.19
C VAL A 24 -8.87 -4.12 3.30
N ALA A 25 -8.00 -3.23 2.78
CA ALA A 25 -8.39 -2.23 1.78
C ALA A 25 -9.04 -2.88 0.55
N GLY A 26 -8.45 -3.94 0.00
CA GLY A 26 -9.02 -4.67 -1.14
C GLY A 26 -10.39 -5.25 -0.86
N ILE A 27 -10.58 -5.87 0.32
CA ILE A 27 -11.87 -6.43 0.74
C ILE A 27 -12.92 -5.33 0.91
N ILE A 28 -12.56 -4.21 1.56
CA ILE A 28 -13.46 -3.06 1.73
C ILE A 28 -13.85 -2.49 0.36
N CYS A 29 -12.90 -2.32 -0.56
CA CYS A 29 -13.16 -1.79 -1.89
C CYS A 29 -14.14 -2.68 -2.69
N ILE A 30 -13.97 -4.01 -2.64
CA ILE A 30 -14.90 -4.96 -3.25
C ILE A 30 -16.27 -4.88 -2.58
N SER A 31 -16.32 -4.78 -1.25
CA SER A 31 -17.60 -4.65 -0.53
C SER A 31 -18.36 -3.36 -0.89
N THR A 32 -17.64 -2.27 -1.16
CA THR A 32 -18.23 -1.00 -1.61
C THR A 32 -18.90 -1.14 -2.98
N ALA A 33 -18.40 -2.01 -3.86
CA ALA A 33 -19.03 -2.25 -5.16
C ALA A 33 -20.45 -2.81 -5.03
N PHE A 34 -20.76 -3.55 -3.96
CA PHE A 34 -22.09 -4.12 -3.74
C PHE A 34 -23.07 -3.18 -3.03
N VAL A 35 -22.62 -2.00 -2.58
CA VAL A 35 -23.48 -1.04 -1.90
C VAL A 35 -24.17 -0.14 -2.94
N PRO A 36 -25.51 -0.05 -2.96
CA PRO A 36 -26.21 0.80 -3.90
C PRO A 36 -25.89 2.28 -3.68
N ALA A 37 -25.69 3.01 -4.78
CA ALA A 37 -25.31 4.44 -4.79
C ALA A 37 -26.32 5.37 -4.09
N GLU A 38 -27.56 4.89 -3.89
CA GLU A 38 -28.63 5.60 -3.18
C GLU A 38 -28.25 5.90 -1.72
N ASN A 39 -27.40 5.07 -1.11
CA ASN A 39 -26.94 5.28 0.26
C ASN A 39 -25.57 5.98 0.29
N GLN A 40 -25.56 7.26 -0.10
CA GLN A 40 -24.35 8.09 -0.18
C GLN A 40 -23.55 8.12 1.14
N VAL A 41 -24.22 8.08 2.30
CA VAL A 41 -23.56 8.10 3.61
C VAL A 41 -22.74 6.82 3.83
N VAL A 42 -23.31 5.65 3.53
CA VAL A 42 -22.60 4.37 3.66
C VAL A 42 -21.42 4.30 2.69
N CYS A 43 -21.60 4.76 1.44
CA CYS A 43 -20.52 4.82 0.46
C CYS A 43 -19.37 5.72 0.93
N ALA A 44 -19.68 6.92 1.45
CA ALA A 44 -18.68 7.85 1.96
C ALA A 44 -17.92 7.29 3.16
N LEU A 45 -18.60 6.59 4.08
CA LEU A 45 -17.97 5.92 5.22
C LEU A 45 -17.02 4.81 4.77
N LEU A 46 -17.42 3.98 3.81
CA LEU A 46 -16.60 2.89 3.30
C LEU A 46 -15.37 3.40 2.54
N ILE A 47 -15.51 4.45 1.73
CA ILE A 47 -14.39 5.10 1.04
C ILE A 47 -13.42 5.75 2.04
N THR A 48 -13.96 6.38 3.09
CA THR A 48 -13.13 6.96 4.16
C THR A 48 -12.36 5.86 4.91
N LEU A 49 -13.02 4.75 5.24
CA LEU A 49 -12.41 3.60 5.88
C LEU A 49 -11.33 2.98 5.00
N LEU A 50 -11.60 2.84 3.70
CA LEU A 50 -10.63 2.39 2.69
C LEU A 50 -9.38 3.28 2.71
N GLN A 51 -9.54 4.60 2.63
CA GLN A 51 -8.42 5.53 2.70
C GLN A 51 -7.65 5.43 4.03
N GLY A 52 -8.36 5.23 5.14
CA GLY A 52 -7.76 5.00 6.45
C GLY A 52 -6.90 3.73 6.48
N THR A 53 -7.37 2.63 5.91
CA THR A 53 -6.60 1.37 5.84
C THR A 53 -5.36 1.49 4.95
N ILE A 54 -5.41 2.27 3.87
CA ILE A 54 -4.25 2.57 3.02
C ILE A 54 -3.20 3.38 3.80
N GLY A 55 -3.62 4.24 4.74
CA GLY A 55 -2.70 4.99 5.61
C GLY A 55 -1.77 4.12 6.46
N PHE A 56 -2.17 2.89 6.78
CA PHE A 56 -1.33 1.93 7.51
C PHE A 56 -0.12 1.42 6.71
N ASN A 57 -0.04 1.71 5.39
CA ASN A 57 1.13 1.40 4.56
C ASN A 57 2.44 2.01 5.06
N ALA A 58 2.36 3.08 5.86
CA ALA A 58 3.49 3.63 6.59
C ALA A 58 4.19 2.57 7.48
N GLY A 59 3.43 1.69 8.12
CA GLY A 59 3.94 0.63 9.01
C GLY A 59 4.34 -0.66 8.29
N GLY A 60 3.83 -0.90 7.08
CA GLY A 60 4.13 -2.06 6.25
C GLY A 60 5.24 -1.78 5.24
N PHE A 61 4.84 -1.48 4.00
CA PHE A 61 5.74 -1.24 2.87
C PHE A 61 6.81 -0.18 3.15
N ASN A 62 6.44 1.00 3.67
CA ASN A 62 7.39 2.08 3.88
C ASN A 62 8.46 1.71 4.93
N ARG A 63 8.05 1.06 6.02
CA ARG A 63 8.99 0.53 7.01
C ARG A 63 9.90 -0.55 6.41
N ALA A 64 9.36 -1.44 5.59
CA ALA A 64 10.16 -2.47 4.91
C ALA A 64 11.21 -1.84 3.97
N ALA A 65 10.82 -0.81 3.21
CA ALA A 65 11.73 -0.06 2.33
C ALA A 65 12.88 0.59 3.11
N VAL A 66 12.58 1.18 4.28
CA VAL A 66 13.62 1.75 5.17
C VAL A 66 14.59 0.68 5.66
N ILE A 67 14.10 -0.49 6.09
CA ILE A 67 14.95 -1.59 6.56
C ILE A 67 15.87 -2.10 5.45
N VAL A 68 15.35 -2.22 4.22
CA VAL A 68 16.11 -2.72 3.07
C VAL A 68 17.19 -1.72 2.63
N ALA A 69 16.88 -0.42 2.64
CA ALA A 69 17.73 0.61 2.05
C ALA A 69 18.64 1.36 3.05
N ARG A 70 18.34 1.28 4.35
CA ARG A 70 19.12 1.90 5.45
C ARG A 70 19.49 3.37 5.15
N GLN A 71 20.77 3.64 4.87
CA GLN A 71 21.31 4.98 4.61
C GLN A 71 20.73 5.65 3.35
N HIS A 72 20.19 4.88 2.40
CA HIS A 72 19.55 5.39 1.19
C HIS A 72 18.03 5.47 1.29
N ALA A 73 17.45 5.15 2.46
CA ALA A 73 16.01 5.08 2.65
C ALA A 73 15.32 6.41 2.37
N HIS A 74 15.91 7.54 2.77
CA HIS A 74 15.34 8.86 2.52
C HIS A 74 15.11 9.09 1.02
N LEU A 75 16.13 8.86 0.19
CA LEU A 75 16.04 9.04 -1.26
C LEU A 75 14.99 8.13 -1.89
N LEU A 76 14.95 6.85 -1.50
CA LEU A 76 13.95 5.91 -2.03
C LEU A 76 12.53 6.30 -1.66
N LEU A 77 12.29 6.72 -0.40
CA LEU A 77 10.97 7.18 0.03
C LEU A 77 10.55 8.46 -0.70
N THR A 78 11.49 9.39 -0.95
CA THR A 78 11.21 10.59 -1.76
C THR A 78 10.83 10.22 -3.19
N CYS A 79 11.58 9.34 -3.85
CA CYS A 79 11.25 8.87 -5.19
C CYS A 79 9.88 8.18 -5.24
N PHE A 80 9.58 7.32 -4.26
CA PHE A 80 8.28 6.67 -4.15
C PHE A 80 7.15 7.69 -3.97
N GLY A 81 7.33 8.68 -3.09
CA GLY A 81 6.36 9.76 -2.89
C GLY A 81 6.09 10.59 -4.15
N LEU A 82 7.12 10.86 -4.96
CA LEU A 82 6.96 11.52 -6.25
C LEU A 82 6.12 10.68 -7.22
N ILE A 83 6.41 9.38 -7.33
CA ILE A 83 5.65 8.46 -8.19
C ILE A 83 4.17 8.45 -7.76
N VAL A 84 3.88 8.31 -6.46
CA VAL A 84 2.51 8.31 -5.94
C VAL A 84 1.79 9.63 -6.24
N THR A 85 2.49 10.76 -6.12
CA THR A 85 1.93 12.08 -6.47
C THR A 85 1.53 12.13 -7.95
N PHE A 86 2.41 11.73 -8.86
CA PHE A 86 2.10 11.71 -10.30
C PHE A 86 0.93 10.77 -10.63
N VAL A 87 0.90 9.57 -10.03
CA VAL A 87 -0.21 8.62 -10.21
C VAL A 87 -1.52 9.23 -9.72
N THR A 88 -1.52 9.91 -8.58
CA THR A 88 -2.73 10.55 -8.02
C THR A 88 -3.22 11.71 -8.89
N LEU A 89 -2.30 12.46 -9.52
CA LEU A 89 -2.65 13.50 -10.48
C LEU A 89 -3.27 12.93 -11.77
N ILE A 90 -2.80 11.77 -12.22
CA ILE A 90 -3.28 11.10 -13.44
C ILE A 90 -4.60 10.35 -13.18
N GLN A 91 -4.83 9.88 -11.95
CA GLN A 91 -6.00 9.11 -11.53
C GLN A 91 -7.36 9.68 -12.01
N PRO A 92 -7.71 10.98 -11.84
CA PRO A 92 -8.99 11.50 -12.32
C PRO A 92 -9.16 11.36 -13.84
N PHE A 93 -8.09 11.49 -14.62
CA PHE A 93 -8.16 11.31 -16.08
C PHE A 93 -8.44 9.86 -16.46
N ILE A 94 -7.83 8.91 -15.74
CA ILE A 94 -8.11 7.48 -15.95
C ILE A 94 -9.58 7.20 -15.64
N VAL A 95 -10.12 7.72 -14.54
CA VAL A 95 -11.53 7.52 -14.17
C VAL A 95 -12.48 8.07 -15.25
N GLN A 96 -12.17 9.24 -15.82
CA GLN A 96 -12.97 9.83 -16.90
C GLN A 96 -12.97 8.98 -18.18
N ILE A 97 -11.87 8.30 -18.48
CA ILE A 97 -11.77 7.39 -19.64
C ILE A 97 -12.50 6.07 -19.37
N VAL A 98 -12.40 5.53 -18.15
CA VAL A 98 -12.98 4.23 -17.77
C VAL A 98 -14.48 4.33 -17.50
N VAL A 99 -14.96 5.47 -17.05
CA VAL A 99 -16.37 5.71 -16.69
C VAL A 99 -16.93 6.93 -17.44
N PRO A 100 -17.03 6.88 -18.79
CA PRO A 100 -17.46 8.02 -19.59
C PRO A 100 -18.95 8.36 -19.38
N ASP A 101 -19.79 7.36 -19.13
CA ASP A 101 -21.25 7.54 -19.02
C ASP A 101 -21.72 7.69 -17.56
N HIS A 102 -20.78 7.66 -16.61
CA HIS A 102 -21.05 7.70 -15.16
C HIS A 102 -22.11 6.70 -14.67
N THR A 103 -22.28 5.58 -15.39
CA THR A 103 -23.25 4.54 -15.03
C THR A 103 -22.75 3.70 -13.86
N TRP A 104 -23.68 3.22 -13.03
CA TRP A 104 -23.35 2.39 -11.87
C TRP A 104 -22.55 1.14 -12.24
N ASN A 105 -22.85 0.50 -13.38
CA ASN A 105 -22.14 -0.68 -13.83
C ASN A 105 -20.65 -0.40 -14.11
N GLN A 106 -20.32 0.76 -14.69
CA GLN A 106 -18.92 1.15 -14.94
C GLN A 106 -18.16 1.37 -13.62
N TRP A 107 -18.81 2.04 -12.65
CA TRP A 107 -18.25 2.21 -11.30
C TRP A 107 -18.08 0.88 -10.55
N PHE A 108 -19.02 -0.04 -10.69
CA PHE A 108 -18.95 -1.38 -10.12
C PHE A 108 -17.69 -2.12 -10.60
N TYR A 109 -17.46 -2.16 -11.93
CA TYR A 109 -16.27 -2.78 -12.49
C TYR A 109 -14.98 -2.07 -12.06
N LEU A 110 -14.99 -0.74 -11.98
CA LEU A 110 -13.84 0.04 -11.52
C LEU A 110 -13.47 -0.30 -10.06
N LEU A 111 -14.47 -0.35 -9.16
CA LEU A 111 -14.27 -0.67 -7.74
C LEU A 111 -13.78 -2.11 -7.55
N ILE A 112 -14.38 -3.09 -8.24
CA ILE A 112 -13.90 -4.48 -8.19
C ILE A 112 -12.48 -4.59 -8.76
N GLY A 113 -12.21 -3.96 -9.91
CA GLY A 113 -10.89 -3.95 -10.51
C GLY A 113 -9.83 -3.36 -9.57
N HIS A 114 -10.14 -2.23 -8.92
CA HIS A 114 -9.26 -1.62 -7.95
C HIS A 114 -9.00 -2.52 -6.73
N GLY A 115 -10.04 -3.14 -6.18
CA GLY A 115 -9.92 -4.10 -5.09
C GLY A 115 -9.07 -5.32 -5.45
N LEU A 116 -9.21 -5.86 -6.66
CA LEU A 116 -8.39 -6.98 -7.16
C LEU A 116 -6.92 -6.58 -7.32
N VAL A 117 -6.64 -5.37 -7.82
CA VAL A 117 -5.26 -4.85 -7.93
C VAL A 117 -4.63 -4.72 -6.54
N LEU A 118 -5.36 -4.17 -5.56
CA LEU A 118 -4.86 -4.08 -4.17
C LEU A 118 -4.58 -5.46 -3.57
N PHE A 119 -5.48 -6.42 -3.79
CA PHE A 119 -5.33 -7.78 -3.26
C PHE A 119 -4.14 -8.51 -3.89
N THR A 120 -4.01 -8.44 -5.22
CA THR A 120 -2.89 -9.06 -5.94
C THR A 120 -1.55 -8.41 -5.58
N ALA A 121 -1.50 -7.08 -5.47
CA ALA A 121 -0.31 -6.37 -4.99
C ALA A 121 0.09 -6.82 -3.57
N ASN A 122 -0.88 -7.04 -2.68
CA ASN A 122 -0.60 -7.58 -1.35
C ASN A 122 0.00 -9.00 -1.42
N LEU A 123 -0.55 -9.88 -2.27
CA LEU A 123 0.01 -11.23 -2.45
C LEU A 123 1.45 -11.17 -2.94
N ILE A 124 1.72 -10.39 -3.98
CA ILE A 124 3.07 -10.21 -4.53
C ILE A 124 4.02 -9.68 -3.45
N PHE A 125 3.59 -8.70 -2.65
CA PHE A 125 4.39 -8.17 -1.55
C PHE A 125 4.69 -9.25 -0.51
N CYS A 126 3.69 -10.04 -0.10
CA CYS A 126 3.87 -11.12 0.87
C CYS A 126 4.86 -12.18 0.39
N PHE A 127 4.85 -12.55 -0.89
CA PHE A 127 5.81 -13.49 -1.46
C PHE A 127 7.21 -12.90 -1.62
N THR A 128 7.30 -11.64 -2.08
CA THR A 128 8.57 -11.03 -2.49
C THR A 128 9.36 -10.46 -1.31
N ILE A 129 8.68 -9.97 -0.27
CA ILE A 129 9.36 -9.21 0.77
C ILE A 129 10.28 -10.09 1.62
N LYS A 130 11.53 -9.63 1.74
CA LYS A 130 12.52 -10.10 2.72
C LYS A 130 13.00 -8.87 3.46
N ALA A 131 12.64 -8.74 4.74
CA ALA A 131 13.08 -7.61 5.57
C ALA A 131 14.52 -7.84 6.04
N LYS A 132 15.45 -7.83 5.08
CA LYS A 132 16.89 -7.90 5.32
C LYS A 132 17.56 -6.72 4.62
N PRO A 133 18.57 -6.09 5.23
CA PRO A 133 19.30 -5.00 4.61
C PRO A 133 19.96 -5.49 3.32
N ALA A 134 19.86 -4.69 2.25
CA ALA A 134 20.40 -5.07 0.96
C ALA A 134 21.94 -5.07 0.96
N ALA A 135 22.56 -5.96 0.19
CA ALA A 135 24.01 -6.17 0.18
C ALA A 135 24.82 -4.90 -0.15
N PHE A 136 24.26 -3.98 -0.96
CA PHE A 136 24.89 -2.71 -1.28
C PHE A 136 25.01 -1.76 -0.08
N THR A 137 24.21 -1.96 0.97
CA THR A 137 24.26 -1.16 2.21
C THR A 137 25.33 -1.64 3.21
N LEU A 138 25.94 -2.81 2.98
CA LEU A 138 26.94 -3.40 3.88
C LEU A 138 28.37 -2.92 3.60
N LYS A 139 28.63 -2.31 2.43
CA LYS A 139 29.97 -1.87 2.03
C LYS A 139 30.42 -0.54 2.65
N SER A 140 29.51 0.26 3.21
CA SER A 140 29.86 1.54 3.85
C SER A 140 30.29 1.42 5.32
N SER A 141 30.19 0.23 5.91
CA SER A 141 30.63 -0.07 7.28
C SER A 141 31.96 -0.84 7.29
N THR A 142 32.97 -0.37 6.55
CA THR A 142 34.36 -0.76 6.86
C THR A 142 34.80 0.05 8.06
N PRO A 143 35.05 -0.56 9.25
CA PRO A 143 35.69 0.17 10.33
C PRO A 143 37.08 0.58 9.88
N ILE A 144 37.40 1.86 10.01
CA ILE A 144 38.77 2.35 9.93
C ILE A 144 39.51 1.66 11.08
N LYS A 145 40.37 0.69 10.77
CA LYS A 145 41.34 0.16 11.73
C LYS A 145 42.32 1.30 12.06
N SER A 146 42.22 1.87 13.26
CA SER A 146 43.35 2.59 13.88
C SER A 146 44.16 1.61 14.70
#